data_AF-A0AAP4BV88-F1
#
_entry.id   AF-A0AAP4BV88-F1
#
_cell.length_a   1.000
_cell.length_b   1.000
_cell.length_c   1.000
_cell.angle_alpha   90.00
_cell.angle_beta   90.00
_cell.angle_gamma   90.00
#
_symmetry.space_group_name_H-M   'P 1'
#
loop_
_entity.id
_entity.type
_entity.pdbx_description
1 polymer ?
#
loop_
_entity_poly.entity_id
_entity_poly.type
_entity_poly.pdbx_seq_one_letter_code
_entity_poly.pdbx_strand_id
1 'polypeptide(L)'
;MPQAPQTDNFADDASSTDATKTDAVLNDAVTDTTALTTATTRWHAELYGVAPSFLAHAPATWSVIGEHVDHAGGVVVMSLAGQRAAVSVSPREDHKFVVHFRRDSLADARGTGKPASAEDSTTVQEIATVEEIATLFSQQQPDVDDSGKPTTPPLPRGGVAHRLGGIVWMMMQRQLLSRDTSGMNITVVSAITPTSGLGEYAAIDSALALALQSDAPDVDEAPLRARLAEVCAQAGELFSSTVTLRARYSAALRGAGAGNGSNAGSSAGSKAGSGAGAQVSVLDYADGSLTKAVHPVGRELAAFAVTVPPDVSTNDDTSHGDDSETTAATGQSDEIRTRNRFVDSARQAFGAQSLRLLPDAPARVTQWLSAVHQVHGTDGVPELHESRTWLDFHAAETERAQRFAHAIRSQRARDIWPLLRDSQQALQDDYTLDASMELAQLCQVRGAIGARAAAAGTSKAVIAYVDKKKAENFAHDLVADGLVVTRLIPGNIAQLG
;
A
#
# COMPACT_ATOMS: atom_id res chain seq x y z
N MET A 1 -11.02 -54.53 -49.55
CA MET A 1 -10.39 -54.02 -48.31
C MET A 1 -9.31 -53.03 -48.69
N PRO A 2 -9.47 -51.74 -48.35
CA PRO A 2 -8.35 -50.80 -48.30
C PRO A 2 -8.18 -50.17 -46.91
N GLN A 3 -6.94 -49.74 -46.65
CA GLN A 3 -6.34 -49.36 -45.37
C GLN A 3 -6.97 -48.13 -44.69
N ALA A 4 -6.96 -48.13 -43.35
CA ALA A 4 -7.23 -46.98 -42.50
C ALA A 4 -6.04 -46.00 -42.47
N PRO A 5 -6.26 -44.68 -42.29
CA PRO A 5 -5.18 -43.69 -42.25
C PRO A 5 -4.48 -43.66 -40.89
N GLN A 6 -3.17 -43.40 -40.92
CA GLN A 6 -2.28 -43.23 -39.79
C GLN A 6 -2.64 -41.99 -38.95
N THR A 7 -2.58 -42.13 -37.63
CA THR A 7 -2.60 -41.02 -36.67
C THR A 7 -1.19 -40.49 -36.48
N ASP A 8 -0.94 -39.25 -36.89
CA ASP A 8 0.26 -38.50 -36.50
C ASP A 8 0.14 -38.06 -35.03
N ASN A 9 1.08 -38.54 -34.22
CA ASN A 9 1.28 -38.14 -32.83
C ASN A 9 2.10 -36.84 -32.83
N PHE A 10 1.45 -35.69 -32.62
CA PHE A 10 2.17 -34.47 -32.26
C PHE A 10 2.58 -34.57 -30.78
N ALA A 11 3.89 -34.56 -30.55
CA ALA A 11 4.50 -34.51 -29.23
C ALA A 11 4.20 -33.16 -28.56
N ASP A 12 3.66 -33.21 -27.35
CA ASP A 12 3.30 -32.07 -26.52
C ASP A 12 3.83 -32.36 -25.11
N ASP A 13 5.14 -32.17 -24.85
CA ASP A 13 5.70 -32.39 -23.50
C ASP A 13 7.04 -31.70 -23.18
N ALA A 14 7.39 -30.58 -23.83
CA ALA A 14 8.67 -29.90 -23.58
C ALA A 14 8.58 -28.46 -23.03
N SER A 15 7.40 -27.82 -23.05
CA SER A 15 7.27 -26.39 -22.67
C SER A 15 6.91 -26.16 -21.19
N SER A 16 6.21 -27.08 -20.52
CA SER A 16 5.67 -26.82 -19.18
C SER A 16 6.71 -26.94 -18.05
N THR A 17 7.77 -27.71 -18.25
CA THR A 17 8.82 -27.95 -17.24
C THR A 17 9.85 -26.82 -17.15
N ASP A 18 10.04 -26.07 -18.24
CA ASP A 18 10.97 -24.94 -18.31
C ASP A 18 10.34 -23.64 -17.77
N ALA A 19 9.06 -23.44 -18.11
CA ALA A 19 8.16 -22.42 -17.55
C ALA A 19 8.10 -22.45 -16.01
N THR A 20 7.80 -23.62 -15.43
CA THR A 20 7.70 -23.80 -13.97
C THR A 20 9.02 -23.60 -13.22
N LYS A 21 10.17 -23.95 -13.82
CA LYS A 21 11.49 -23.67 -13.24
C LYS A 21 11.83 -22.18 -13.27
N THR A 22 11.52 -21.51 -14.38
CA THR A 22 11.72 -20.06 -14.55
C THR A 22 10.87 -19.27 -13.55
N ASP A 23 9.62 -19.68 -13.36
CA ASP A 23 8.70 -19.12 -12.34
C ASP A 23 9.26 -19.26 -10.92
N ALA A 24 9.84 -20.42 -10.58
CA ALA A 24 10.41 -20.66 -9.25
C ALA A 24 11.61 -19.75 -8.98
N VAL A 25 12.52 -19.61 -9.94
CA VAL A 25 13.72 -18.75 -9.82
C VAL A 25 13.34 -17.28 -9.67
N LEU A 26 12.36 -16.80 -10.45
CA LEU A 26 11.85 -15.43 -10.34
C LEU A 26 11.15 -15.18 -8.99
N ASN A 27 10.41 -16.17 -8.48
CA ASN A 27 9.76 -16.06 -7.18
C ASN A 27 10.78 -16.02 -6.03
N ASP A 28 11.83 -16.83 -6.11
CA ASP A 28 12.91 -16.87 -5.12
C ASP A 28 13.65 -15.52 -5.08
N ALA A 29 13.97 -14.93 -6.23
CA ALA A 29 14.62 -13.62 -6.29
C ALA A 29 13.76 -12.49 -5.69
N VAL A 30 12.46 -12.48 -5.97
CA VAL A 30 11.53 -11.47 -5.44
C VAL A 30 11.30 -11.62 -3.92
N THR A 31 11.46 -12.83 -3.39
CA THR A 31 11.25 -13.13 -1.96
C THR A 31 12.55 -13.21 -1.15
N ASP A 32 13.72 -13.05 -1.78
CA ASP A 32 15.01 -13.06 -1.10
C ASP A 32 15.19 -11.81 -0.23
N THR A 33 14.87 -11.97 1.05
CA THR A 33 15.04 -10.91 2.04
C THR A 33 16.49 -10.76 2.49
N THR A 34 17.32 -11.80 2.35
CA THR A 34 18.71 -11.79 2.84
C THR A 34 19.59 -10.92 1.94
N ALA A 35 19.41 -11.02 0.62
CA ALA A 35 20.08 -10.12 -0.32
C ALA A 35 19.72 -8.66 -0.05
N LEU A 36 18.43 -8.37 0.16
CA LEU A 36 17.93 -7.02 0.42
C LEU A 36 18.48 -6.43 1.73
N THR A 37 18.42 -7.16 2.84
CA THR A 37 18.93 -6.69 4.14
C THR A 37 20.45 -6.53 4.13
N THR A 38 21.18 -7.46 3.49
CA THR A 38 22.64 -7.35 3.31
C THR A 38 23.02 -6.11 2.49
N ALA A 39 22.33 -5.86 1.37
CA ALA A 39 22.57 -4.70 0.52
C ALA A 39 22.28 -3.37 1.25
N THR A 40 21.26 -3.35 2.10
CA THR A 40 20.85 -2.17 2.88
C THR A 40 21.89 -1.87 3.97
N THR A 41 22.29 -2.89 4.74
CA THR A 41 23.32 -2.78 5.79
C THR A 41 24.67 -2.34 5.22
N ARG A 42 25.10 -2.93 4.11
CA ARG A 42 26.35 -2.54 3.44
C ARG A 42 26.30 -1.08 3.01
N TRP A 43 25.21 -0.66 2.38
CA TRP A 43 25.09 0.72 1.90
C TRP A 43 25.03 1.73 3.05
N HIS A 44 24.38 1.38 4.16
CA HIS A 44 24.39 2.19 5.38
C HIS A 44 25.81 2.41 5.91
N ALA A 45 26.61 1.34 5.98
CA ALA A 45 28.00 1.41 6.41
C ALA A 45 28.88 2.23 5.44
N GLU A 46 28.64 2.13 4.13
CA GLU A 46 29.33 2.93 3.11
C GLU A 46 28.99 4.42 3.22
N LEU A 47 27.73 4.77 3.50
CA LEU A 47 27.26 6.16 3.59
C LEU A 47 27.74 6.86 4.87
N TYR A 48 27.74 6.16 6.00
CA TYR A 48 27.91 6.78 7.32
C TYR A 48 29.16 6.34 8.08
N GLY A 49 29.92 5.38 7.54
CA GLY A 49 31.13 4.86 8.18
C GLY A 49 30.87 4.03 9.45
N VAL A 50 29.61 3.68 9.72
CA VAL A 50 29.17 2.91 10.90
C VAL A 50 28.18 1.82 10.48
N ALA A 51 28.21 0.68 11.17
CA ALA A 51 27.16 -0.32 11.01
C ALA A 51 25.82 0.22 11.56
N PRO A 52 24.68 -0.14 10.95
CA PRO A 52 23.38 0.25 11.49
C PRO A 52 23.15 -0.38 12.86
N SER A 53 22.50 0.37 13.75
CA SER A 53 22.06 -0.13 15.05
C SER A 53 20.82 -1.00 14.92
N PHE A 54 19.94 -0.67 13.96
CA PHE A 54 18.66 -1.35 13.78
C PHE A 54 18.38 -1.62 12.30
N LEU A 55 17.69 -2.73 12.04
CA LEU A 55 17.33 -3.17 10.71
C LEU A 55 16.00 -3.92 10.72
N ALA A 56 15.12 -3.56 9.80
CA ALA A 56 13.91 -4.33 9.52
C ALA A 56 13.50 -4.19 8.05
N HIS A 57 12.59 -5.05 7.63
CA HIS A 57 12.04 -5.04 6.27
C HIS A 57 10.54 -5.37 6.28
N ALA A 58 9.78 -4.73 5.41
CA ALA A 58 8.33 -4.87 5.34
C ALA A 58 7.86 -5.19 3.91
N PRO A 59 6.75 -5.94 3.76
CA PRO A 59 6.24 -6.34 2.47
C PRO A 59 5.55 -5.19 1.75
N ALA A 60 5.55 -5.27 0.42
CA ALA A 60 4.58 -4.57 -0.40
C ALA A 60 3.17 -5.08 -0.07
N THR A 61 2.18 -4.21 -0.23
CA THR A 61 0.77 -4.49 0.07
C THR A 61 -0.09 -4.09 -1.10
N TRP A 62 -1.19 -4.80 -1.32
CA TRP A 62 -2.12 -4.44 -2.38
C TRP A 62 -3.56 -4.63 -1.95
N SER A 63 -4.39 -3.69 -2.42
CA SER A 63 -5.82 -3.62 -2.13
C SER A 63 -6.56 -4.61 -3.02
N VAL A 64 -7.28 -5.53 -2.40
CA VAL A 64 -8.13 -6.49 -3.12
C VAL A 64 -9.47 -5.83 -3.44
N ILE A 65 -10.10 -5.23 -2.42
CA ILE A 65 -11.37 -4.50 -2.47
C ILE A 65 -11.57 -3.73 -1.15
N GLY A 66 -12.43 -2.71 -1.13
CA GLY A 66 -12.69 -1.90 0.06
C GLY A 66 -11.75 -0.70 0.15
N GLU A 67 -11.45 -0.04 -0.97
CA GLU A 67 -10.54 1.10 -0.95
C GLU A 67 -11.26 2.38 -0.54
N HIS A 68 -10.57 3.28 0.16
CA HIS A 68 -11.10 4.58 0.66
C HIS A 68 -12.27 4.48 1.65
N VAL A 69 -12.52 3.30 2.24
CA VAL A 69 -13.56 3.13 3.27
C VAL A 69 -13.00 2.96 4.68
N ASP A 70 -11.69 2.74 4.85
CA ASP A 70 -11.05 2.55 6.16
C ASP A 70 -11.23 3.76 7.07
N HIS A 71 -11.11 4.97 6.53
CA HIS A 71 -11.31 6.21 7.30
C HIS A 71 -12.74 6.37 7.83
N ALA A 72 -13.73 5.86 7.11
CA ALA A 72 -15.14 5.85 7.52
C ALA A 72 -15.51 4.67 8.44
N GLY A 73 -14.58 3.76 8.73
CA GLY A 73 -14.79 2.53 9.51
C GLY A 73 -15.30 1.34 8.69
N GLY A 74 -15.16 1.37 7.37
CA GLY A 74 -15.54 0.29 6.47
C GLY A 74 -14.68 -0.97 6.59
N VAL A 75 -14.93 -1.91 5.69
CA VAL A 75 -14.18 -3.17 5.58
C VAL A 75 -13.21 -3.09 4.41
N VAL A 76 -11.95 -3.42 4.66
CA VAL A 76 -10.91 -3.48 3.62
C VAL A 76 -10.31 -4.87 3.55
N VAL A 77 -10.15 -5.40 2.33
CA VAL A 77 -9.49 -6.67 2.10
C VAL A 77 -8.12 -6.40 1.47
N MET A 78 -7.07 -6.75 2.19
CA MET A 78 -5.67 -6.50 1.79
C MET A 78 -4.91 -7.81 1.62
N SER A 79 -3.97 -7.84 0.69
CA SER A 79 -3.00 -8.93 0.57
C SER A 79 -1.57 -8.40 0.66
N LEU A 80 -0.65 -9.32 0.96
CA LEU A 80 0.78 -9.08 1.01
C LEU A 80 1.43 -9.59 -0.27
N ALA A 81 2.41 -8.85 -0.78
CA ALA A 81 3.25 -9.29 -1.88
C ALA A 81 4.68 -9.58 -1.42
N GLY A 82 5.39 -10.42 -2.19
CA GLY A 82 6.74 -10.89 -1.87
C GLY A 82 7.81 -9.80 -1.91
N GLN A 83 7.64 -8.78 -2.76
CA GLN A 83 8.52 -7.61 -2.82
C GLN A 83 8.54 -6.86 -1.49
N ARG A 84 9.66 -6.25 -1.14
CA ARG A 84 9.87 -5.63 0.17
C ARG A 84 10.68 -4.35 0.10
N ALA A 85 10.55 -3.53 1.12
CA ALA A 85 11.49 -2.46 1.43
C ALA A 85 12.21 -2.77 2.75
N ALA A 86 13.51 -2.48 2.81
CA ALA A 86 14.35 -2.62 4.00
C ALA A 86 14.86 -1.26 4.46
N VAL A 87 14.96 -1.10 5.78
CA VAL A 87 15.38 0.15 6.43
C VAL A 87 16.45 -0.16 7.48
N SER A 88 17.60 0.48 7.33
CA SER A 88 18.71 0.48 8.30
C SER A 88 18.79 1.83 9.01
N VAL A 89 19.01 1.82 10.32
CA VAL A 89 19.03 3.04 11.15
C VAL A 89 20.23 3.08 12.08
N SER A 90 20.86 4.25 12.23
CA SER A 90 21.80 4.55 13.32
C SER A 90 21.46 5.90 13.97
N PRO A 91 21.69 6.08 15.28
CA PRO A 91 21.44 7.36 15.95
C PRO A 91 22.42 8.45 15.49
N ARG A 92 22.00 9.71 15.64
CA ARG A 92 22.83 10.92 15.49
C ARG A 92 22.55 11.91 16.61
N GLU A 93 23.51 12.76 16.92
CA GLU A 93 23.40 13.79 17.96
C GLU A 93 22.97 15.17 17.43
N ASP A 94 23.04 15.40 16.11
CA ASP A 94 22.89 16.72 15.48
C ASP A 94 21.44 17.13 15.12
N HIS A 95 20.44 16.48 15.73
CA HIS A 95 19.02 16.76 15.53
C HIS A 95 18.52 16.70 14.07
N LYS A 96 19.13 15.85 13.25
CA LYS A 96 18.79 15.64 11.84
C LYS A 96 18.32 14.23 11.56
N PHE A 97 17.34 14.13 10.68
CA PHE A 97 16.96 12.91 9.97
C PHE A 97 17.60 12.97 8.58
N VAL A 98 18.67 12.20 8.38
CA VAL A 98 19.37 12.10 7.09
C VAL A 98 18.90 10.82 6.42
N VAL A 99 18.16 10.95 5.32
CA VAL A 99 17.59 9.82 4.59
C VAL A 99 18.29 9.62 3.27
N HIS A 100 18.80 8.40 3.04
CA HIS A 100 19.19 7.92 1.73
C HIS A 100 18.22 6.83 1.29
N PHE A 101 17.59 7.03 0.14
CA PHE A 101 16.62 6.10 -0.42
C PHE A 101 17.04 5.70 -1.84
N ARG A 102 17.11 4.41 -2.12
CA ARG A 102 17.23 3.90 -3.49
C ARG A 102 16.21 2.81 -3.77
N ARG A 103 15.83 2.72 -5.04
CA ARG A 103 15.06 1.60 -5.56
C ARG A 103 16.00 0.63 -6.24
N ASP A 104 15.98 -0.62 -5.77
CA ASP A 104 16.69 -1.71 -6.41
C ASP A 104 15.77 -2.29 -7.48
N SER A 105 16.08 -2.01 -8.75
CA SER A 105 15.25 -2.42 -9.87
C SER A 105 15.30 -3.95 -10.01
N LEU A 106 14.27 -4.62 -9.49
CA LEU A 106 13.91 -5.98 -9.92
C LEU A 106 13.36 -6.01 -11.35
N ALA A 107 13.16 -4.85 -12.00
CA ALA A 107 12.63 -4.79 -13.37
C ALA A 107 13.66 -5.29 -14.38
N ASP A 108 14.96 -5.04 -14.15
CA ASP A 108 16.03 -5.47 -15.08
C ASP A 108 16.20 -6.98 -15.12
N ALA A 109 16.06 -7.64 -13.96
CA ALA A 109 16.05 -9.09 -13.85
C ALA A 109 14.84 -9.73 -14.58
N ARG A 110 13.73 -9.00 -14.71
CA ARG A 110 12.45 -9.49 -15.26
C ARG A 110 12.27 -9.23 -16.76
N GLY A 111 12.99 -8.25 -17.35
CA GLY A 111 12.95 -7.97 -18.79
C GLY A 111 14.09 -8.56 -19.62
N THR A 112 15.28 -8.74 -19.02
CA THR A 112 16.51 -9.06 -19.79
C THR A 112 17.29 -10.28 -19.28
N GLY A 113 16.91 -10.86 -18.14
CA GLY A 113 17.66 -11.94 -17.48
C GLY A 113 19.02 -11.49 -16.92
N LYS A 114 19.24 -10.18 -16.74
CA LYS A 114 20.46 -9.61 -16.15
C LYS A 114 20.11 -8.74 -14.93
N PRO A 115 20.97 -8.70 -13.89
CA PRO A 115 20.81 -7.74 -12.80
C PRO A 115 20.90 -6.30 -13.35
N ALA A 116 20.18 -5.38 -12.73
CA ALA A 116 20.20 -3.96 -13.03
C ALA A 116 21.65 -3.44 -13.09
N SER A 117 21.95 -2.61 -14.10
CA SER A 117 23.16 -1.78 -14.07
C SER A 117 23.08 -0.86 -12.87
N ALA A 118 24.19 -0.68 -12.14
CA ALA A 118 24.27 0.29 -11.04
C ALA A 118 23.94 1.74 -11.46
N GLU A 119 23.89 2.02 -12.77
CA GLU A 119 23.60 3.31 -13.38
C GLU A 119 22.08 3.63 -13.46
N ASP A 120 21.19 2.64 -13.31
CA ASP A 120 19.72 2.83 -13.39
C ASP A 120 19.02 3.02 -12.02
N SER A 121 19.77 2.97 -10.92
CA SER A 121 19.25 3.13 -9.56
C SER A 121 19.08 4.62 -9.20
N THR A 122 17.85 5.14 -9.25
CA THR A 122 17.54 6.48 -8.72
C THR A 122 17.80 6.52 -7.21
N THR A 123 18.76 7.35 -6.80
CA THR A 123 19.10 7.56 -5.38
C THR A 123 18.62 8.95 -4.96
N VAL A 124 17.83 9.00 -3.91
CA VAL A 124 17.36 10.23 -3.26
C VAL A 124 18.12 10.41 -1.96
N GLN A 125 18.63 11.62 -1.74
CA GLN A 125 19.17 12.06 -0.47
C GLN A 125 18.36 13.27 0.00
N GLU A 126 17.75 13.16 1.17
CA GLU A 126 17.00 14.24 1.79
C GLU A 126 17.38 14.38 3.27
N ILE A 127 17.23 15.60 3.79
CA ILE A 127 17.49 15.92 5.18
C ILE A 127 16.29 16.70 5.70
N ALA A 128 15.83 16.34 6.90
CA ALA A 128 14.90 17.13 7.69
C ALA A 128 15.44 17.27 9.12
N THR A 129 15.16 18.39 9.76
CA THR A 129 15.53 18.67 11.15
C THR A 129 14.38 18.34 12.09
N VAL A 130 14.67 18.04 13.35
CA VAL A 130 13.63 17.87 14.38
C VAL A 130 12.75 19.11 14.51
N GLU A 131 13.32 20.31 14.34
CA GLU A 131 12.59 21.57 14.38
C GLU A 131 11.56 21.68 13.24
N GLU A 132 11.95 21.34 12.01
CA GLU A 132 11.02 21.32 10.87
C GLU A 132 9.86 20.32 11.11
N ILE A 133 10.16 19.12 11.63
CA ILE A 133 9.12 18.15 12.00
C ILE A 133 8.18 18.71 13.08
N ALA A 134 8.73 19.36 14.10
CA ALA A 134 7.95 19.99 15.17
C ALA A 134 7.04 21.11 14.63
N THR A 135 7.54 21.92 13.69
CA THR A 135 6.75 22.96 13.01
C THR A 135 5.60 22.34 12.22
N LEU A 136 5.87 21.34 11.38
CA LEU A 136 4.83 20.65 10.62
C LEU A 136 3.78 20.02 11.52
N PHE A 137 4.20 19.38 12.62
CA PHE A 137 3.27 18.81 13.61
C PHE A 137 2.37 19.87 14.24
N SER A 138 2.95 21.03 14.58
CA SER A 138 2.23 22.14 15.20
C SER A 138 1.18 22.73 14.25
N GLN A 139 1.51 22.85 12.95
CA GLN A 139 0.58 23.32 11.92
C GLN A 139 -0.66 22.42 11.73
N GLN A 140 -0.57 21.14 12.11
CA GLN A 140 -1.67 20.19 12.02
C GLN A 140 -2.55 20.14 13.28
N GLN A 141 -2.19 20.87 14.35
CA GLN A 141 -3.00 20.89 15.57
C GLN A 141 -4.28 21.71 15.37
N PRO A 142 -5.37 21.37 16.09
CA PRO A 142 -6.60 22.18 16.06
C PRO A 142 -6.31 23.62 16.47
N ASP A 143 -6.84 24.57 15.70
CA ASP A 143 -6.68 26.00 15.95
C ASP A 143 -7.99 26.74 15.60
N VAL A 144 -8.11 27.99 16.06
CA VAL A 144 -9.29 28.85 15.84
C VAL A 144 -8.86 30.22 15.33
N ASP A 145 -9.66 30.82 14.45
CA ASP A 145 -9.41 32.18 13.97
C ASP A 145 -9.83 33.25 15.01
N ASP A 146 -9.61 34.52 14.69
CA ASP A 146 -9.95 35.67 15.54
C ASP A 146 -11.46 35.73 15.91
N SER A 147 -12.32 35.03 15.16
CA SER A 147 -13.76 34.94 15.41
C SER A 147 -14.14 33.72 16.27
N GLY A 148 -13.17 32.88 16.64
CA GLY A 148 -13.36 31.63 17.37
C GLY A 148 -13.82 30.47 16.48
N LYS A 149 -13.78 30.60 15.14
CA LYS A 149 -14.15 29.54 14.21
C LYS A 149 -12.96 28.59 14.03
N PRO A 150 -13.16 27.26 14.05
CA PRO A 150 -12.09 26.31 13.77
C PRO A 150 -11.44 26.58 12.40
N THR A 151 -10.11 26.69 12.38
CA THR A 151 -9.36 26.80 11.13
C THR A 151 -9.13 25.42 10.53
N THR A 152 -9.01 25.37 9.21
CA THR A 152 -8.63 24.15 8.51
C THR A 152 -7.11 24.10 8.41
N PRO A 153 -6.44 23.08 8.97
CA PRO A 153 -4.99 22.95 8.86
C PRO A 153 -4.54 22.92 7.39
N PRO A 154 -3.35 23.45 7.07
CA PRO A 154 -2.80 23.32 5.72
C PRO A 154 -2.63 21.84 5.36
N LEU A 155 -2.68 21.53 4.06
CA LEU A 155 -2.40 20.18 3.60
C LEU A 155 -0.95 19.82 3.92
N PRO A 156 -0.69 18.62 4.46
CA PRO A 156 0.65 18.12 4.77
C PRO A 156 1.60 18.19 3.57
N ARG A 157 2.84 18.59 3.84
CA ARG A 157 3.91 18.75 2.85
C ARG A 157 5.17 18.07 3.36
N GLY A 158 6.14 17.91 2.45
CA GLY A 158 7.47 17.38 2.76
C GLY A 158 7.77 16.09 2.00
N GLY A 159 9.06 15.89 1.72
CA GLY A 159 9.58 14.69 1.06
C GLY A 159 9.78 13.52 2.02
N VAL A 160 10.58 12.55 1.59
CA VAL A 160 10.81 11.29 2.33
C VAL A 160 11.44 11.53 3.71
N ALA A 161 12.30 12.55 3.86
CA ALA A 161 12.90 12.85 5.16
C ALA A 161 11.87 13.36 6.19
N HIS A 162 10.88 14.15 5.75
CA HIS A 162 9.81 14.64 6.61
C HIS A 162 8.87 13.51 7.04
N ARG A 163 8.54 12.62 6.10
CA ARG A 163 7.73 11.43 6.34
C ARG A 163 8.35 10.51 7.39
N LEU A 164 9.62 10.16 7.22
CA LEU A 164 10.32 9.23 8.12
C LEU A 164 10.68 9.90 9.46
N GLY A 165 11.10 11.16 9.45
CA GLY A 165 11.28 11.95 10.68
C GLY A 165 9.98 12.09 11.47
N GLY A 166 8.85 12.26 10.77
CA GLY A 166 7.51 12.29 11.36
C GLY A 166 7.11 11.00 12.08
N ILE A 167 7.55 9.82 11.57
CA ILE A 167 7.36 8.54 12.27
C ILE A 167 8.14 8.53 13.58
N VAL A 168 9.42 8.90 13.54
CA VAL A 168 10.26 8.98 14.75
C VAL A 168 9.64 9.94 15.77
N TRP A 169 9.21 11.11 15.32
CA TRP A 169 8.51 12.10 16.14
C TRP A 169 7.24 11.51 16.79
N MET A 170 6.38 10.87 16.02
CA MET A 170 5.15 10.25 16.55
C MET A 170 5.44 9.13 17.54
N MET A 171 6.49 8.32 17.30
CA MET A 171 6.93 7.30 18.25
C MET A 171 7.42 7.91 19.57
N MET A 172 8.12 9.06 19.54
CA MET A 172 8.49 9.80 20.75
C MET A 172 7.25 10.34 21.49
N GLN A 173 6.28 10.92 20.77
CA GLN A 173 5.03 11.42 21.36
C GLN A 173 4.18 10.31 22.00
N ARG A 174 4.25 9.10 21.45
CA ARG A 174 3.56 7.90 21.95
C ARG A 174 4.38 7.09 22.95
N GLN A 175 5.55 7.58 23.37
CA GLN A 175 6.45 6.92 24.34
C GLN A 175 6.93 5.53 23.88
N LEU A 176 6.97 5.30 22.56
CA LEU A 176 7.60 4.13 21.96
C LEU A 176 9.12 4.33 21.81
N LEU A 177 9.56 5.60 21.80
CA LEU A 177 10.97 6.00 21.82
C LEU A 177 11.22 6.99 22.97
N SER A 178 12.48 7.10 23.39
CA SER A 178 12.90 8.11 24.36
C SER A 178 12.63 9.52 23.82
N ARG A 179 12.25 10.44 24.69
CA ARG A 179 12.11 11.87 24.36
C ARG A 179 13.45 12.54 24.04
N ASP A 180 14.56 11.92 24.45
CA ASP A 180 15.93 12.40 24.18
C ASP A 180 16.46 11.91 22.82
N THR A 181 15.61 11.33 21.97
CA THR A 181 15.99 10.91 20.62
C THR A 181 16.32 12.16 19.78
N SER A 182 17.60 12.39 19.50
CA SER A 182 18.07 13.59 18.79
C SER A 182 17.86 13.50 17.28
N GLY A 183 18.51 12.56 16.59
CA GLY A 183 18.44 12.42 15.14
C GLY A 183 18.80 11.02 14.68
N MET A 184 18.67 10.74 13.38
CA MET A 184 18.93 9.43 12.80
C MET A 184 19.50 9.51 11.39
N ASN A 185 20.45 8.61 11.11
CA ASN A 185 20.77 8.18 9.75
C ASN A 185 19.78 7.09 9.35
N ILE A 186 19.13 7.23 8.20
CA ILE A 186 18.15 6.27 7.70
C ILE A 186 18.52 5.88 6.27
N THR A 187 18.80 4.60 6.05
CA THR A 187 19.06 4.05 4.71
C THR A 187 17.92 3.15 4.30
N VAL A 188 17.35 3.40 3.13
CA VAL A 188 16.19 2.68 2.60
C VAL A 188 16.55 2.04 1.27
N VAL A 189 16.38 0.73 1.15
CA VAL A 189 16.43 0.02 -0.13
C VAL A 189 15.07 -0.59 -0.40
N SER A 190 14.43 -0.20 -1.49
CA SER A 190 13.14 -0.76 -1.92
C SER A 190 13.32 -1.65 -3.13
N ALA A 191 12.89 -2.90 -3.00
CA ALA A 191 12.70 -3.85 -4.09
C ALA A 191 11.24 -3.85 -4.59
N ILE A 192 10.45 -2.83 -4.20
CA ILE A 192 9.06 -2.70 -4.63
C ILE A 192 9.03 -1.96 -5.95
N THR A 193 8.32 -2.53 -6.91
CA THR A 193 8.21 -1.97 -8.26
C THR A 193 7.63 -0.56 -8.17
N PRO A 194 8.33 0.48 -8.70
CA PRO A 194 7.86 1.84 -8.66
C PRO A 194 6.47 1.98 -9.31
N THR A 195 5.68 2.96 -8.87
CA THR A 195 4.36 3.33 -9.40
C THR A 195 3.29 2.23 -9.44
N SER A 196 3.61 0.99 -9.02
CA SER A 196 2.76 -0.20 -9.11
C SER A 196 1.56 -0.24 -8.16
N GLY A 197 1.37 0.79 -7.33
CA GLY A 197 0.31 0.82 -6.31
C GLY A 197 0.51 -0.18 -5.16
N LEU A 198 1.69 -0.81 -5.07
CA LEU A 198 2.01 -1.85 -4.09
C LEU A 198 2.44 -1.31 -2.71
N GLY A 199 2.17 -0.04 -2.42
CA GLY A 199 2.39 0.54 -1.10
C GLY A 199 3.85 0.59 -0.65
N GLU A 200 4.77 0.97 -1.56
CA GLU A 200 6.21 1.14 -1.27
C GLU A 200 6.45 1.94 0.01
N TYR A 201 5.84 3.12 0.08
CA TYR A 201 5.92 4.02 1.21
C TYR A 201 5.37 3.43 2.51
N ALA A 202 4.27 2.67 2.44
CA ALA A 202 3.73 1.99 3.62
C ALA A 202 4.67 0.87 4.12
N ALA A 203 5.38 0.20 3.21
CA ALA A 203 6.40 -0.78 3.57
C ALA A 203 7.60 -0.08 4.24
N ILE A 204 8.12 1.00 3.67
CA ILE A 204 9.25 1.76 4.24
C ILE A 204 8.92 2.23 5.67
N ASP A 205 7.76 2.86 5.86
CA ASP A 205 7.31 3.32 7.18
C ASP A 205 7.21 2.17 8.20
N SER A 206 6.60 1.05 7.78
CA SER A 206 6.40 -0.12 8.63
C SER A 206 7.73 -0.76 9.03
N ALA A 207 8.70 -0.80 8.09
CA ALA A 207 10.05 -1.27 8.35
C ALA A 207 10.78 -0.33 9.32
N LEU A 208 10.69 0.99 9.14
CA LEU A 208 11.30 1.95 10.06
C LEU A 208 10.74 1.81 11.48
N ALA A 209 9.41 1.81 11.62
CA ALA A 209 8.75 1.71 12.92
C ALA A 209 9.08 0.38 13.63
N LEU A 210 9.18 -0.72 12.87
CA LEU A 210 9.57 -2.02 13.41
C LEU A 210 11.06 -2.07 13.80
N ALA A 211 11.96 -1.54 12.97
CA ALA A 211 13.40 -1.50 13.28
C ALA A 211 13.66 -0.78 14.61
N LEU A 212 12.96 0.33 14.82
CA LEU A 212 13.05 1.16 16.02
C LEU A 212 12.42 0.50 17.28
N GLN A 213 11.81 -0.67 17.16
CA GLN A 213 11.32 -1.49 18.26
C GLN A 213 11.99 -2.87 18.32
N SER A 214 13.14 -3.04 17.67
CA SER A 214 13.87 -4.32 17.62
C SER A 214 14.20 -4.91 19.00
N ASP A 215 14.48 -4.06 19.98
CA ASP A 215 14.77 -4.47 21.35
C ASP A 215 13.52 -4.67 22.23
N ALA A 216 12.33 -4.39 21.72
CA ALA A 216 11.09 -4.54 22.50
C ALA A 216 10.77 -6.03 22.72
N PRO A 217 10.53 -6.49 23.96
CA PRO A 217 10.26 -7.90 24.24
C PRO A 217 8.96 -8.40 23.60
N ASP A 218 8.01 -7.49 23.35
CA ASP A 218 6.70 -7.73 22.73
C ASP A 218 6.68 -7.36 21.24
N VAL A 219 7.83 -7.21 20.57
CA VAL A 219 7.94 -6.78 19.15
C VAL A 219 7.11 -7.63 18.18
N ASP A 220 6.94 -8.92 18.47
CA ASP A 220 6.15 -9.85 17.66
C ASP A 220 4.68 -9.98 18.12
N GLU A 221 4.29 -9.33 19.21
CA GLU A 221 2.93 -9.40 19.72
C GLU A 221 1.97 -8.48 18.96
N ALA A 222 0.74 -8.96 18.75
CA ALA A 222 -0.28 -8.24 18.01
C ALA A 222 -0.59 -6.81 18.54
N PRO A 223 -0.62 -6.56 19.87
CA PRO A 223 -0.86 -5.21 20.39
C PRO A 223 0.22 -4.19 20.01
N LEU A 224 1.51 -4.54 20.08
CA LEU A 224 2.57 -3.63 19.67
C LEU A 224 2.54 -3.41 18.16
N ARG A 225 2.36 -4.46 17.36
CA ARG A 225 2.19 -4.34 15.90
C ARG A 225 1.01 -3.45 15.50
N ALA A 226 -0.08 -3.45 16.27
CA ALA A 226 -1.21 -2.55 16.06
C ALA A 226 -0.87 -1.09 16.37
N ARG A 227 -0.21 -0.83 17.50
CA ARG A 227 0.27 0.51 17.85
C ARG A 227 1.23 1.06 16.78
N LEU A 228 2.14 0.24 16.25
CA LEU A 228 3.03 0.65 15.17
C LEU A 228 2.27 1.00 13.88
N ALA A 229 1.27 0.19 13.51
CA ALA A 229 0.45 0.47 12.34
C ALA A 229 -0.33 1.79 12.47
N GLU A 230 -0.87 2.08 13.65
CA GLU A 230 -1.54 3.34 13.95
C GLU A 230 -0.59 4.53 13.90
N VAL A 231 0.63 4.38 14.45
CA VAL A 231 1.66 5.43 14.39
C VAL A 231 2.06 5.74 12.95
N CYS A 232 2.32 4.73 12.13
CA CYS A 232 2.66 4.94 10.73
C CYS A 232 1.52 5.61 9.95
N ALA A 233 0.27 5.19 10.19
CA ALA A 233 -0.90 5.82 9.56
C ALA A 233 -1.03 7.30 9.95
N GLN A 234 -0.93 7.61 11.25
CA GLN A 234 -1.01 8.99 11.75
C GLN A 234 0.16 9.85 11.24
N ALA A 235 1.38 9.30 11.22
CA ALA A 235 2.53 10.03 10.69
C ALA A 235 2.37 10.32 9.19
N GLY A 236 1.90 9.36 8.41
CA GLY A 236 1.62 9.58 6.98
C GLY A 236 0.52 10.62 6.74
N GLU A 237 -0.50 10.65 7.59
CA GLU A 237 -1.55 11.68 7.55
C GLU A 237 -1.01 13.08 7.87
N LEU A 238 0.01 13.22 8.73
CA LEU A 238 0.50 14.52 9.23
C LEU A 238 1.72 15.08 8.48
N PHE A 239 2.59 14.21 7.95
CA PHE A 239 3.93 14.61 7.48
C PHE A 239 4.24 14.23 6.03
N SER A 240 3.32 13.60 5.31
CA SER A 240 3.54 13.18 3.92
C SER A 240 2.65 13.97 2.98
N SER A 241 3.15 14.36 1.81
CA SER A 241 2.32 14.88 0.71
C SER A 241 1.41 13.78 0.11
N THR A 242 1.92 12.56 -0.04
CA THR A 242 1.14 11.42 -0.55
C THR A 242 0.10 10.93 0.46
N VAL A 243 -1.12 10.67 -0.02
CA VAL A 243 -2.19 10.10 0.80
C VAL A 243 -1.82 8.74 1.35
N THR A 244 -2.27 8.53 2.58
CA THR A 244 -1.95 7.38 3.39
C THR A 244 -3.18 6.47 3.52
N LEU A 245 -3.02 5.19 3.19
CA LEU A 245 -4.06 4.18 3.35
C LEU A 245 -3.74 3.32 4.58
N ARG A 246 -4.52 3.48 5.65
CA ARG A 246 -4.31 2.82 6.95
C ARG A 246 -4.26 1.31 6.83
N ALA A 247 -5.07 0.75 5.94
CA ALA A 247 -5.11 -0.69 5.65
C ALA A 247 -3.76 -1.28 5.24
N ARG A 248 -2.89 -0.50 4.60
CA ARG A 248 -1.55 -0.96 4.19
C ARG A 248 -0.66 -1.25 5.40
N TYR A 249 -0.61 -0.38 6.40
CA TYR A 249 0.18 -0.62 7.61
C TYR A 249 -0.37 -1.77 8.44
N SER A 250 -1.69 -1.82 8.61
CA SER A 250 -2.34 -2.91 9.33
C SER A 250 -2.04 -4.27 8.68
N ALA A 251 -2.09 -4.34 7.34
CA ALA A 251 -1.72 -5.55 6.62
C ALA A 251 -0.21 -5.85 6.75
N ALA A 252 0.67 -4.87 6.52
CA ALA A 252 2.11 -5.07 6.54
C ALA A 252 2.61 -5.55 7.92
N LEU A 253 2.05 -5.02 9.02
CA LEU A 253 2.52 -5.33 10.38
C LEU A 253 1.77 -6.50 11.04
N ARG A 254 0.49 -6.74 10.72
CA ARG A 254 -0.38 -7.70 11.41
C ARG A 254 -1.06 -8.73 10.50
N GLY A 255 -0.87 -8.61 9.19
CA GLY A 255 -1.62 -9.35 8.20
C GLY A 255 -1.35 -10.85 8.16
N ALA A 256 -1.99 -11.48 7.18
CA ALA A 256 -1.92 -12.89 6.91
C ALA A 256 -0.73 -13.21 5.97
N GLY A 257 0.39 -13.70 6.53
CA GLY A 257 1.56 -14.12 5.74
C GLY A 257 1.38 -15.46 5.01
N ALA A 258 2.23 -15.71 4.01
CA ALA A 258 2.34 -16.97 3.29
C ALA A 258 2.88 -18.09 4.21
N GLY A 259 2.00 -18.74 4.96
CA GLY A 259 2.35 -19.90 5.80
C GLY A 259 1.87 -19.84 7.24
N ASN A 260 1.20 -18.76 7.68
CA ASN A 260 0.69 -18.67 9.06
C ASN A 260 -0.64 -19.44 9.22
N GLY A 261 -0.56 -20.77 9.12
CA GLY A 261 -1.51 -21.65 9.80
C GLY A 261 -1.29 -21.55 11.30
N SER A 262 -2.26 -20.98 12.01
CA SER A 262 -2.44 -21.06 13.48
C SER A 262 -1.18 -21.25 14.34
N ASN A 263 -0.40 -20.20 14.56
CA ASN A 263 0.19 -19.83 15.85
C ASN A 263 1.07 -18.59 15.68
N ALA A 264 0.69 -17.50 16.33
CA ALA A 264 1.62 -16.41 16.61
C ALA A 264 2.64 -16.96 17.62
N GLY A 265 3.91 -17.06 17.20
CA GLY A 265 4.99 -17.54 18.06
C GLY A 265 5.91 -18.57 17.39
N SER A 266 6.61 -18.20 16.33
CA SER A 266 7.98 -18.67 16.10
C SER A 266 8.60 -17.88 14.95
N SER A 267 9.57 -17.02 15.27
CA SER A 267 10.38 -16.22 14.35
C SER A 267 11.42 -17.03 13.55
N ALA A 268 11.21 -18.33 13.35
CA ALA A 268 12.15 -19.20 12.66
C ALA A 268 11.51 -19.86 11.44
N GLY A 269 11.88 -19.36 10.25
CA GLY A 269 11.88 -20.05 8.96
C GLY A 269 10.90 -21.20 8.76
N SER A 270 9.60 -20.93 8.77
CA SER A 270 8.61 -21.88 8.24
C SER A 270 8.69 -21.84 6.72
N LYS A 271 9.30 -22.86 6.11
CA LYS A 271 9.23 -23.09 4.65
C LYS A 271 7.76 -23.05 4.23
N ALA A 272 7.45 -22.16 3.28
CA ALA A 272 6.13 -22.05 2.68
C ALA A 272 5.68 -23.43 2.17
N GLY A 273 4.67 -24.01 2.82
CA GLY A 273 4.07 -25.24 2.32
C GLY A 273 3.48 -24.97 0.94
N SER A 274 3.99 -25.66 -0.08
CA SER A 274 3.71 -25.47 -1.51
C SER A 274 2.25 -25.70 -1.96
N GLY A 275 1.31 -25.83 -1.01
CA GLY A 275 -0.11 -26.08 -1.27
C GLY A 275 -1.10 -25.10 -0.64
N ALA A 276 -0.65 -24.16 0.20
CA ALA A 276 -1.53 -23.15 0.79
C ALA A 276 -1.66 -21.94 -0.16
N GLY A 277 -2.89 -21.62 -0.60
CA GLY A 277 -3.14 -20.43 -1.41
C GLY A 277 -2.74 -19.13 -0.68
N ALA A 278 -2.61 -18.03 -1.42
CA ALA A 278 -2.36 -16.72 -0.82
C ALA A 278 -3.37 -16.44 0.31
N GLN A 279 -2.95 -15.76 1.37
CA GLN A 279 -3.88 -15.30 2.39
C GLN A 279 -4.19 -13.81 2.18
N VAL A 280 -5.40 -13.41 2.55
CA VAL A 280 -5.81 -12.01 2.64
C VAL A 280 -6.21 -11.69 4.08
N SER A 281 -6.00 -10.43 4.45
CA SER A 281 -6.43 -9.85 5.70
C SER A 281 -7.73 -9.09 5.45
N VAL A 282 -8.77 -9.43 6.20
CA VAL A 282 -10.05 -8.72 6.21
C VAL A 282 -10.05 -7.85 7.45
N LEU A 283 -9.92 -6.55 7.25
CA LEU A 283 -9.85 -5.51 8.26
C LEU A 283 -11.22 -4.86 8.38
N ASP A 284 -11.82 -4.89 9.58
CA ASP A 284 -13.04 -4.14 9.87
C ASP A 284 -12.69 -2.96 10.78
N TYR A 285 -12.79 -1.74 10.27
CA TYR A 285 -12.43 -0.54 11.03
C TYR A 285 -13.54 0.00 11.93
N ALA A 286 -14.72 -0.60 11.93
CA ALA A 286 -15.76 -0.27 12.89
C ALA A 286 -15.44 -0.82 14.29
N ASP A 287 -14.80 -1.99 14.36
CA ASP A 287 -14.42 -2.65 15.61
C ASP A 287 -12.90 -2.93 15.75
N GLY A 288 -12.12 -2.63 14.71
CA GLY A 288 -10.66 -2.83 14.69
C GLY A 288 -10.24 -4.29 14.48
N SER A 289 -11.16 -5.18 14.14
CA SER A 289 -10.87 -6.60 13.96
C SER A 289 -10.07 -6.89 12.69
N LEU A 290 -9.23 -7.92 12.78
CA LEU A 290 -8.45 -8.46 11.67
C LEU A 290 -8.67 -9.95 11.61
N THR A 291 -9.28 -10.42 10.53
CA THR A 291 -9.47 -11.85 10.25
C THR A 291 -8.76 -12.25 8.96
N LYS A 292 -8.56 -13.55 8.75
CA LYS A 292 -7.86 -14.08 7.59
C LYS A 292 -8.81 -14.87 6.70
N ALA A 293 -8.54 -14.88 5.41
CA ALA A 293 -9.22 -15.76 4.46
C ALA A 293 -8.25 -16.26 3.39
N VAL A 294 -8.56 -17.44 2.84
CA VAL A 294 -7.78 -18.03 1.74
C VAL A 294 -8.21 -17.37 0.43
N HIS A 295 -7.22 -16.86 -0.29
CA HIS A 295 -7.39 -16.21 -1.57
C HIS A 295 -7.03 -17.18 -2.72
N PRO A 296 -7.75 -17.16 -3.85
CA PRO A 296 -7.55 -18.11 -4.94
C PRO A 296 -6.21 -17.95 -5.71
N VAL A 297 -5.52 -16.82 -5.53
CA VAL A 297 -4.18 -16.58 -6.11
C VAL A 297 -3.15 -17.57 -5.58
N GLY A 298 -2.31 -18.07 -6.48
CA GLY A 298 -1.28 -19.09 -6.23
C GLY A 298 -1.76 -20.52 -6.51
N ARG A 299 -3.06 -20.80 -6.35
CA ARG A 299 -3.66 -22.11 -6.64
C ARG A 299 -4.11 -22.19 -8.10
N GLU A 300 -5.18 -21.49 -8.43
CA GLU A 300 -5.84 -21.53 -9.75
C GLU A 300 -5.62 -20.25 -10.54
N LEU A 301 -5.24 -19.17 -9.85
CA LEU A 301 -5.07 -17.85 -10.43
C LEU A 301 -3.65 -17.34 -10.25
N ALA A 302 -3.19 -16.56 -11.22
CA ALA A 302 -2.11 -15.61 -11.07
C ALA A 302 -2.69 -14.20 -10.91
N ALA A 303 -1.98 -13.33 -10.20
CA ALA A 303 -2.30 -11.91 -10.15
C ALA A 303 -1.06 -11.09 -10.52
N PHE A 304 -1.29 -9.96 -11.19
CA PHE A 304 -0.25 -9.06 -11.67
C PHE A 304 -0.61 -7.62 -11.32
N ALA A 305 0.36 -6.85 -10.81
CA ALA A 305 0.31 -5.40 -10.89
C ALA A 305 0.82 -4.99 -12.28
N VAL A 306 0.01 -4.23 -13.00
CA VAL A 306 0.32 -3.69 -14.32
C VAL A 306 0.35 -2.17 -14.19
N THR A 307 1.42 -1.53 -14.63
CA THR A 307 1.55 -0.08 -14.61
C THR A 307 2.20 0.40 -15.90
N VAL A 308 1.89 1.63 -16.30
CA VAL A 308 2.57 2.29 -17.41
C VAL A 308 3.95 2.73 -16.89
N PRO A 309 5.05 2.53 -17.64
CA PRO A 309 6.33 3.12 -17.28
C PRO A 309 6.17 4.64 -17.12
N PRO A 310 6.86 5.27 -16.16
CA PRO A 310 6.97 6.72 -16.17
C PRO A 310 7.61 7.15 -17.49
N ASP A 311 6.97 8.06 -18.23
CA ASP A 311 7.48 8.55 -19.51
C ASP A 311 8.91 9.10 -19.35
N VAL A 312 9.82 8.72 -20.26
CA VAL A 312 11.19 9.29 -20.37
C VAL A 312 11.16 10.77 -20.82
N SER A 313 9.98 11.37 -20.96
CA SER A 313 9.78 12.79 -21.33
C SER A 313 8.88 13.59 -20.39
N THR A 314 8.49 13.04 -19.24
CA THR A 314 7.97 13.83 -18.12
C THR A 314 8.91 13.64 -16.96
N ASN A 315 9.79 14.62 -16.73
CA ASN A 315 10.60 14.74 -15.52
C ASN A 315 9.67 14.93 -14.32
N ASP A 316 9.00 13.86 -13.88
CA ASP A 316 8.35 13.80 -12.58
C ASP A 316 9.37 13.28 -11.57
N ASP A 317 9.59 14.10 -10.55
CA ASP A 317 10.19 13.77 -9.25
C ASP A 317 11.71 13.65 -9.11
N THR A 318 12.47 14.66 -9.59
CA THR A 318 13.70 15.09 -8.87
C THR A 318 13.86 16.60 -8.67
N SER A 319 12.84 17.42 -8.93
CA SER A 319 12.93 18.86 -8.63
C SER A 319 11.66 19.37 -7.95
N HIS A 320 11.80 19.64 -6.65
CA HIS A 320 10.91 20.51 -5.90
C HIS A 320 10.86 21.90 -6.53
N GLY A 321 9.63 22.40 -6.74
CA GLY A 321 9.34 23.82 -6.91
C GLY A 321 9.14 24.29 -8.36
N ASP A 322 7.99 23.99 -8.97
CA ASP A 322 7.21 24.97 -9.73
C ASP A 322 5.79 24.43 -10.03
N ASP A 323 4.79 25.31 -9.93
CA ASP A 323 3.35 25.00 -9.80
C ASP A 323 2.61 24.67 -11.12
N SER A 324 3.13 23.84 -12.04
CA SER A 324 2.39 23.68 -13.33
C SER A 324 2.25 22.33 -14.01
N GLU A 325 2.79 21.21 -13.54
CA GLU A 325 2.48 19.91 -14.20
C GLU A 325 2.44 18.66 -13.29
N THR A 326 2.85 18.78 -12.02
CA THR A 326 2.70 17.75 -10.96
C THR A 326 1.28 17.70 -10.35
N THR A 327 0.29 18.29 -11.02
CA THR A 327 -0.99 18.76 -10.45
C THR A 327 -2.08 17.68 -10.33
N ALA A 328 -2.00 16.56 -11.07
CA ALA A 328 -3.09 15.58 -11.10
C ALA A 328 -3.07 14.56 -9.93
N ALA A 329 -1.91 13.97 -9.61
CA ALA A 329 -1.79 13.00 -8.51
C ALA A 329 -1.74 13.70 -7.13
N THR A 330 -1.19 14.91 -7.08
CA THR A 330 -1.30 15.81 -5.91
C THR A 330 -2.74 16.29 -5.74
N GLY A 331 -3.44 16.65 -6.83
CA GLY A 331 -4.86 17.02 -6.80
C GLY A 331 -5.76 15.90 -6.25
N GLN A 332 -5.62 14.66 -6.73
CA GLN A 332 -6.39 13.52 -6.21
C GLN A 332 -6.06 13.22 -4.75
N SER A 333 -4.80 13.36 -4.33
CA SER A 333 -4.39 13.24 -2.93
C SER A 333 -5.06 14.29 -2.05
N ASP A 334 -5.16 15.53 -2.52
CA ASP A 334 -5.78 16.64 -1.80
C ASP A 334 -7.30 16.47 -1.71
N GLU A 335 -7.94 15.97 -2.77
CA GLU A 335 -9.36 15.57 -2.75
C GLU A 335 -9.63 14.48 -1.71
N ILE A 336 -8.83 13.41 -1.67
CA ILE A 336 -8.99 12.34 -0.69
C ILE A 336 -8.80 12.88 0.74
N ARG A 337 -7.84 13.78 0.98
CA ARG A 337 -7.66 14.43 2.29
C ARG A 337 -8.87 15.27 2.67
N THR A 338 -9.45 16.00 1.72
CA THR A 338 -10.66 16.80 1.94
C THR A 338 -11.83 15.91 2.36
N ARG A 339 -12.01 14.77 1.68
CA ARG A 339 -13.02 13.76 2.04
C ARG A 339 -12.78 13.19 3.44
N ASN A 340 -11.53 12.86 3.78
CA ASN A 340 -11.18 12.35 5.11
C ASN A 340 -11.44 13.38 6.22
N ARG A 341 -11.12 14.66 6.00
CA ARG A 341 -11.43 15.75 6.94
C ARG A 341 -12.92 15.93 7.16
N PHE A 342 -13.72 15.81 6.09
CA PHE A 342 -15.18 15.82 6.21
C PHE A 342 -15.68 14.67 7.09
N VAL A 343 -15.18 13.45 6.85
CA VAL A 343 -15.52 12.27 7.65
C VAL A 343 -15.13 12.45 9.13
N ASP A 344 -13.95 13.00 9.42
CA ASP A 344 -13.52 13.30 10.79
C ASP A 344 -14.40 14.34 11.47
N SER A 345 -14.75 15.41 10.75
CA SER A 345 -15.61 16.47 11.27
C SER A 345 -16.99 15.93 11.63
N ALA A 346 -17.58 15.11 10.75
CA ALA A 346 -18.83 14.43 11.02
C ALA A 346 -18.71 13.47 12.22
N ARG A 347 -17.65 12.67 12.26
CA ARG A 347 -17.39 11.72 13.35
C ARG A 347 -17.31 12.43 14.70
N GLN A 348 -16.59 13.56 14.76
CA GLN A 348 -16.46 14.39 15.96
C GLN A 348 -17.79 15.01 16.37
N ALA A 349 -18.57 15.55 15.42
CA ALA A 349 -19.86 16.16 15.69
C ALA A 349 -20.88 15.19 16.31
N PHE A 350 -20.83 13.91 15.91
CA PHE A 350 -21.69 12.87 16.47
C PHE A 350 -21.08 12.14 17.68
N GLY A 351 -19.84 12.45 18.08
CA GLY A 351 -19.13 11.74 19.14
C GLY A 351 -18.96 10.25 18.85
N ALA A 352 -18.92 9.86 17.57
CA ALA A 352 -18.86 8.47 17.15
C ALA A 352 -17.41 8.00 17.00
N GLN A 353 -17.15 6.70 17.17
CA GLN A 353 -15.83 6.12 16.86
C GLN A 353 -15.61 5.98 15.35
N SER A 354 -16.69 5.79 14.59
CA SER A 354 -16.73 5.70 13.13
C SER A 354 -18.14 6.09 12.65
N LEU A 355 -18.24 6.64 11.43
CA LEU A 355 -19.53 6.94 10.81
C LEU A 355 -20.36 5.68 10.55
N ARG A 356 -19.74 4.52 10.33
CA ARG A 356 -20.46 3.25 10.10
C ARG A 356 -21.26 2.77 11.31
N LEU A 357 -20.89 3.20 12.52
CA LEU A 357 -21.64 2.88 13.74
C LEU A 357 -22.89 3.76 13.92
N LEU A 358 -23.05 4.81 13.10
CA LEU A 358 -24.23 5.66 13.14
C LEU A 358 -25.38 5.01 12.36
N PRO A 359 -26.58 4.88 12.98
CA PRO A 359 -27.75 4.39 12.27
C PRO A 359 -28.18 5.40 11.20
N ASP A 360 -28.34 4.93 9.96
CA ASP A 360 -28.67 5.78 8.80
C ASP A 360 -27.69 6.97 8.65
N ALA A 361 -26.38 6.66 8.78
CA ALA A 361 -25.31 7.65 8.74
C ALA A 361 -25.42 8.61 7.55
N PRO A 362 -25.68 8.15 6.30
CA PRO A 362 -25.80 9.05 5.16
C PRO A 362 -26.86 10.15 5.35
N ALA A 363 -28.06 9.83 5.86
CA ALA A 363 -29.09 10.84 6.05
C ALA A 363 -28.75 11.81 7.20
N ARG A 364 -28.25 11.28 8.32
CA ARG A 364 -27.90 12.08 9.51
C ARG A 364 -26.76 13.05 9.23
N VAL A 365 -25.71 12.59 8.56
CA VAL A 365 -24.54 13.41 8.24
C VAL A 365 -24.91 14.49 7.22
N THR A 366 -25.72 14.19 6.20
CA THR A 366 -26.22 15.23 5.26
C THR A 366 -27.08 16.27 5.99
N GLN A 367 -27.95 15.86 6.92
CA GLN A 367 -28.74 16.80 7.72
C GLN A 367 -27.85 17.69 8.60
N TRP A 368 -26.83 17.10 9.24
CA TRP A 368 -25.84 17.85 10.01
C TRP A 368 -25.08 18.85 9.14
N LEU A 369 -24.61 18.44 7.96
CA LEU A 369 -23.90 19.32 7.03
C LEU A 369 -24.79 20.48 6.57
N SER A 370 -26.08 20.25 6.34
CA SER A 370 -27.03 21.32 6.02
C SER A 370 -27.14 22.35 7.15
N ALA A 371 -27.08 21.92 8.42
CA ALA A 371 -27.05 22.84 9.56
C ALA A 371 -25.71 23.60 9.64
N VAL A 372 -24.59 22.93 9.35
CA VAL A 372 -23.27 23.57 9.26
C VAL A 372 -23.27 24.66 8.20
N HIS A 373 -23.82 24.40 7.01
CA HIS A 373 -23.95 25.40 5.95
C HIS A 373 -24.75 26.64 6.39
N GLN A 374 -25.81 26.45 7.18
CA GLN A 374 -26.63 27.55 7.69
C GLN A 374 -25.92 28.40 8.75
N VAL A 375 -25.08 27.79 9.59
CA VAL A 375 -24.44 28.47 10.73
C VAL A 375 -23.06 29.02 10.37
N HIS A 376 -22.26 28.26 9.63
CA HIS A 376 -20.84 28.54 9.39
C HIS A 376 -20.51 28.86 7.93
N GLY A 377 -21.51 28.82 7.04
CA GLY A 377 -21.35 28.97 5.60
C GLY A 377 -20.86 27.69 4.91
N THR A 378 -20.56 27.81 3.61
CA THR A 378 -20.09 26.70 2.76
C THR A 378 -18.57 26.66 2.63
N ASP A 379 -17.85 27.63 3.20
CA ASP A 379 -16.40 27.73 3.07
C ASP A 379 -15.70 26.59 3.82
N GLY A 380 -14.90 25.81 3.10
CA GLY A 380 -14.09 24.71 3.65
C GLY A 380 -14.86 23.42 3.94
N VAL A 381 -16.11 23.31 3.49
CA VAL A 381 -16.97 22.12 3.65
C VAL A 381 -17.56 21.69 2.31
N PRO A 382 -17.77 20.39 2.07
CA PRO A 382 -18.27 19.90 0.78
C PRO A 382 -19.73 20.27 0.52
N GLU A 383 -20.16 20.11 -0.74
CA GLU A 383 -21.57 20.24 -1.10
C GLU A 383 -22.42 19.08 -0.54
N LEU A 384 -23.72 19.32 -0.34
CA LEU A 384 -24.64 18.32 0.20
C LEU A 384 -24.79 17.10 -0.70
N HIS A 385 -24.85 17.31 -2.03
CA HIS A 385 -24.99 16.22 -2.98
C HIS A 385 -23.70 15.38 -3.08
N GLU A 386 -22.56 16.06 -3.14
CA GLU A 386 -21.24 15.43 -3.21
C GLU A 386 -20.98 14.58 -1.95
N SER A 387 -21.16 15.15 -0.76
CA SER A 387 -21.01 14.42 0.51
C SER A 387 -21.94 13.22 0.62
N ARG A 388 -23.18 13.32 0.12
CA ARG A 388 -24.11 12.19 0.08
C ARG A 388 -23.57 11.06 -0.80
N THR A 389 -23.05 11.40 -1.97
CA THR A 389 -22.46 10.43 -2.91
C THR A 389 -21.27 9.71 -2.29
N TRP A 390 -20.41 10.43 -1.56
CA TRP A 390 -19.29 9.82 -0.83
C TRP A 390 -19.74 8.84 0.25
N LEU A 391 -20.75 9.20 1.04
CA LEU A 391 -21.27 8.35 2.12
C LEU A 391 -21.97 7.10 1.57
N ASP A 392 -22.72 7.24 0.47
CA ASP A 392 -23.35 6.12 -0.22
C ASP A 392 -22.29 5.19 -0.83
N PHE A 393 -21.23 5.73 -1.44
CA PHE A 393 -20.07 4.95 -1.90
C PHE A 393 -19.42 4.18 -0.75
N HIS A 394 -19.14 4.83 0.39
CA HIS A 394 -18.53 4.18 1.56
C HIS A 394 -19.35 2.99 2.07
N ALA A 395 -20.67 3.15 2.12
CA ALA A 395 -21.59 2.08 2.52
C ALA A 395 -21.58 0.92 1.50
N ALA A 396 -21.74 1.23 0.22
CA ALA A 396 -21.79 0.23 -0.85
C ALA A 396 -20.46 -0.53 -1.01
N GLU A 397 -19.34 0.17 -0.93
CA GLU A 397 -18.00 -0.41 -1.04
C GLU A 397 -17.67 -1.30 0.17
N THR A 398 -18.11 -0.90 1.37
CA THR A 398 -18.03 -1.73 2.57
C THR A 398 -18.83 -3.03 2.41
N GLU A 399 -20.07 -2.95 1.89
CA GLU A 399 -20.89 -4.13 1.62
C GLU A 399 -20.22 -5.06 0.59
N ARG A 400 -19.68 -4.49 -0.50
CA ARG A 400 -18.93 -5.25 -1.52
C ARG A 400 -17.74 -5.98 -0.90
N ALA A 401 -16.96 -5.34 -0.05
CA ALA A 401 -15.83 -5.95 0.64
C ALA A 401 -16.26 -7.08 1.60
N GLN A 402 -17.35 -6.90 2.34
CA GLN A 402 -17.93 -7.94 3.20
C GLN A 402 -18.42 -9.15 2.39
N ARG A 403 -19.11 -8.91 1.28
CA ARG A 403 -19.59 -9.95 0.36
C ARG A 403 -18.42 -10.68 -0.30
N PHE A 404 -17.36 -9.98 -0.67
CA PHE A 404 -16.14 -10.57 -1.19
C PHE A 404 -15.52 -11.50 -0.14
N ALA A 405 -15.34 -11.00 1.09
CA ALA A 405 -14.79 -11.78 2.19
C ALA A 405 -15.67 -13.02 2.52
N HIS A 406 -16.99 -12.89 2.42
CA HIS A 406 -17.91 -14.01 2.57
C HIS A 406 -17.79 -15.03 1.42
N ALA A 407 -17.67 -14.58 0.18
CA ALA A 407 -17.55 -15.43 -1.00
C ALA A 407 -16.27 -16.28 -0.96
N ILE A 408 -15.12 -15.68 -0.63
CA ILE A 408 -13.84 -16.41 -0.52
C ILE A 408 -13.85 -17.42 0.64
N ARG A 409 -14.45 -17.08 1.80
CA ARG A 409 -14.60 -18.01 2.93
C ARG A 409 -15.54 -19.17 2.60
N SER A 410 -16.54 -18.92 1.75
CA SER A 410 -17.49 -19.93 1.28
C SER A 410 -17.00 -20.71 0.06
N GLN A 411 -15.75 -20.52 -0.38
CA GLN A 411 -15.17 -21.13 -1.58
C GLN A 411 -15.97 -20.87 -2.87
N ARG A 412 -16.67 -19.73 -2.94
CA ARG A 412 -17.45 -19.29 -4.11
C ARG A 412 -16.64 -18.30 -4.95
N ALA A 413 -15.51 -18.75 -5.48
CA ALA A 413 -14.56 -17.89 -6.20
C ALA A 413 -15.17 -17.17 -7.41
N ARG A 414 -16.22 -17.71 -8.05
CA ARG A 414 -16.90 -17.05 -9.16
C ARG A 414 -17.68 -15.81 -8.75
N ASP A 415 -18.15 -15.75 -7.50
CA ASP A 415 -18.98 -14.66 -6.99
C ASP A 415 -18.16 -13.38 -6.73
N ILE A 416 -16.82 -13.47 -6.74
CA ILE A 416 -15.95 -12.32 -6.47
C ILE A 416 -15.81 -11.38 -7.67
N TRP A 417 -15.96 -11.88 -8.90
CA TRP A 417 -15.68 -11.09 -10.11
C TRP A 417 -16.66 -9.95 -10.35
N PRO A 418 -17.99 -10.14 -10.19
CA PRO A 418 -18.92 -9.01 -10.24
C PRO A 418 -18.60 -7.96 -9.18
N LEU A 419 -18.25 -8.37 -7.95
CA LEU A 419 -17.91 -7.43 -6.88
C LEU A 419 -16.70 -6.56 -7.22
N LEU A 420 -15.64 -7.15 -7.78
CA LEU A 420 -14.45 -6.40 -8.21
C LEU A 420 -14.76 -5.43 -9.36
N ARG A 421 -15.60 -5.84 -10.31
CA ARG A 421 -16.05 -5.01 -11.44
C ARG A 421 -16.89 -3.83 -10.96
N ASP A 422 -17.91 -4.09 -10.15
CA ASP A 422 -18.81 -3.06 -9.62
C ASP A 422 -18.04 -2.06 -8.78
N SER A 423 -17.11 -2.56 -7.97
CA SER A 423 -16.21 -1.74 -7.16
C SER A 423 -15.30 -0.88 -8.05
N GLN A 424 -14.71 -1.44 -9.12
CA GLN A 424 -13.86 -0.71 -10.08
C GLN A 424 -14.63 0.43 -10.76
N GLN A 425 -15.88 0.17 -11.16
CA GLN A 425 -16.75 1.18 -11.75
C GLN A 425 -17.10 2.28 -10.74
N ALA A 426 -17.50 1.89 -9.52
CA ALA A 426 -17.90 2.83 -8.48
C ALA A 426 -16.77 3.78 -8.04
N LEU A 427 -15.50 3.33 -8.09
CA LEU A 427 -14.36 4.22 -7.80
C LEU A 427 -14.29 5.41 -8.78
N GLN A 428 -14.62 5.19 -10.04
CA GLN A 428 -14.59 6.22 -11.07
C GLN A 428 -15.89 7.02 -11.14
N ASP A 429 -17.03 6.34 -11.12
CA ASP A 429 -18.33 6.97 -11.36
C ASP A 429 -18.88 7.66 -10.10
N ASP A 430 -18.82 6.97 -8.95
CA ASP A 430 -19.43 7.44 -7.70
C ASP A 430 -18.41 8.22 -6.86
N TYR A 431 -17.17 7.73 -6.79
CA TYR A 431 -16.13 8.32 -5.94
C TYR A 431 -15.14 9.23 -6.69
N THR A 432 -15.32 9.36 -8.01
CA THR A 432 -14.61 10.30 -8.89
C THR A 432 -13.09 10.29 -8.73
N LEU A 433 -12.51 9.10 -8.50
CA LEU A 433 -11.07 8.91 -8.45
C LEU A 433 -10.53 8.36 -9.77
N ASP A 434 -9.27 8.65 -10.08
CA ASP A 434 -8.54 7.94 -11.13
C ASP A 434 -8.41 6.46 -10.73
N ALA A 435 -9.21 5.62 -11.37
CA ALA A 435 -9.23 4.18 -11.19
C ALA A 435 -8.49 3.42 -12.32
N SER A 436 -7.76 4.12 -13.20
CA SER A 436 -7.03 3.51 -14.32
C SER A 436 -7.89 2.60 -15.20
N MET A 437 -9.09 3.07 -15.54
CA MET A 437 -10.12 2.26 -16.18
C MET A 437 -9.69 1.72 -17.54
N GLU A 438 -9.01 2.53 -18.36
CA GLU A 438 -8.51 2.10 -19.67
C GLU A 438 -7.50 0.96 -19.52
N LEU A 439 -6.60 1.04 -18.54
CA LEU A 439 -5.63 -0.02 -18.26
C LEU A 439 -6.32 -1.29 -17.74
N ALA A 440 -7.35 -1.14 -16.90
CA ALA A 440 -8.15 -2.26 -16.42
C ALA A 440 -8.90 -2.96 -17.56
N GLN A 441 -9.46 -2.19 -18.49
CA GLN A 441 -10.12 -2.71 -19.69
C GLN A 441 -9.12 -3.40 -20.62
N LEU A 442 -7.93 -2.82 -20.84
CA LEU A 442 -6.85 -3.44 -21.61
C LEU A 442 -6.48 -4.81 -21.02
N CYS A 443 -6.30 -4.90 -19.70
CA CYS A 443 -6.02 -6.17 -19.03
C CYS A 443 -7.14 -7.20 -19.29
N GLN A 444 -8.41 -6.80 -19.27
CA GLN A 444 -9.53 -7.69 -19.58
C GLN A 444 -9.51 -8.15 -21.05
N VAL A 445 -9.24 -7.24 -22.00
CA VAL A 445 -9.08 -7.57 -23.43
C VAL A 445 -7.95 -8.58 -23.65
N ARG A 446 -6.85 -8.45 -22.88
CA ARG A 446 -5.71 -9.37 -22.90
C ARG A 446 -5.93 -10.68 -22.12
N GLY A 447 -7.12 -10.89 -21.56
CA GLY A 447 -7.54 -12.17 -20.99
C GLY A 447 -7.56 -12.24 -19.46
N ALA A 448 -7.48 -11.10 -18.76
CA ALA A 448 -7.76 -11.05 -17.32
C ALA A 448 -9.23 -11.36 -17.03
N ILE A 449 -9.47 -12.20 -16.02
CA ILE A 449 -10.81 -12.57 -15.52
C ILE A 449 -11.44 -11.38 -14.77
N GLY A 450 -10.61 -10.63 -14.05
CA GLY A 450 -10.97 -9.41 -13.37
C GLY A 450 -9.77 -8.47 -13.31
N ALA A 451 -10.03 -7.17 -13.30
CA ALA A 451 -9.02 -6.13 -13.18
C ALA A 451 -9.58 -4.96 -12.38
N ARG A 452 -8.77 -4.39 -11.49
CA ARG A 452 -9.15 -3.27 -10.62
C ARG A 452 -7.94 -2.39 -10.33
N ALA A 453 -8.13 -1.10 -10.09
CA ALA A 453 -7.09 -0.19 -9.62
C ALA A 453 -6.33 -0.76 -8.40
N ALA A 454 -5.00 -0.62 -8.41
CA ALA A 454 -4.15 -1.06 -7.31
C ALA A 454 -4.13 -0.07 -6.13
N ALA A 455 -4.32 1.22 -6.43
CA ALA A 455 -4.50 2.30 -5.48
C ALA A 455 -5.14 3.51 -6.19
N ALA A 456 -6.46 3.51 -6.36
CA ALA A 456 -7.19 4.57 -7.04
C ALA A 456 -6.92 5.95 -6.41
N GLY A 457 -6.73 6.94 -7.27
CA GLY A 457 -6.34 8.32 -6.92
C GLY A 457 -4.88 8.50 -6.49
N THR A 458 -4.11 7.42 -6.27
CA THR A 458 -2.70 7.52 -5.80
C THR A 458 -1.71 6.73 -6.65
N SER A 459 -2.18 5.91 -7.58
CA SER A 459 -1.38 5.15 -8.54
C SER A 459 -2.20 4.89 -9.80
N LYS A 460 -1.53 4.92 -10.95
CA LYS A 460 -2.12 4.55 -12.25
C LYS A 460 -1.99 3.05 -12.59
N ALA A 461 -1.82 2.23 -11.56
CA ALA A 461 -1.62 0.79 -11.71
C ALA A 461 -2.90 0.00 -11.48
N VAL A 462 -2.95 -1.19 -12.07
CA VAL A 462 -4.06 -2.13 -11.99
C VAL A 462 -3.60 -3.49 -11.49
N ILE A 463 -4.39 -4.10 -10.62
CA ILE A 463 -4.29 -5.51 -10.26
C ILE A 463 -5.16 -6.33 -11.21
N ALA A 464 -4.53 -7.15 -12.04
CA ALA A 464 -5.18 -8.06 -12.98
C ALA A 464 -5.10 -9.51 -12.48
N TYR A 465 -6.23 -10.21 -12.55
CA TYR A 465 -6.35 -11.64 -12.20
C TYR A 465 -6.49 -12.47 -13.46
N VAL A 466 -5.66 -13.51 -13.58
CA VAL A 466 -5.59 -14.33 -14.79
C VAL A 466 -5.62 -15.81 -14.40
N ASP A 467 -6.21 -16.65 -15.24
CA ASP A 467 -6.06 -18.10 -15.11
C ASP A 467 -4.56 -18.43 -15.11
N LYS A 468 -4.11 -19.23 -14.14
CA LYS A 468 -2.70 -19.58 -13.98
C LYS A 468 -2.09 -20.16 -15.28
N LYS A 469 -2.88 -20.87 -16.09
CA LYS A 469 -2.43 -21.45 -17.37
C LYS A 469 -2.13 -20.41 -18.46
N LYS A 470 -2.67 -19.19 -18.32
CA LYS A 470 -2.49 -18.09 -19.28
C LYS A 470 -1.55 -16.99 -18.76
N ALA A 471 -1.01 -17.17 -17.55
CA ALA A 471 -0.27 -16.14 -16.83
C ALA A 471 0.97 -15.65 -17.59
N GLU A 472 1.73 -16.57 -18.20
CA GLU A 472 2.95 -16.24 -18.95
C GLU A 472 2.65 -15.45 -20.22
N ASN A 473 1.71 -15.93 -21.04
CA ASN A 473 1.29 -15.23 -22.26
C ASN A 473 0.74 -13.83 -21.94
N PHE A 474 -0.09 -13.73 -20.89
CA PHE A 474 -0.62 -12.44 -20.45
C PHE A 474 0.49 -11.45 -20.08
N ALA A 475 1.48 -11.90 -19.30
CA ALA A 475 2.59 -11.05 -18.90
C ALA A 475 3.46 -10.65 -20.10
N HIS A 476 3.78 -11.60 -20.97
CA HIS A 476 4.56 -11.37 -22.19
C HIS A 476 3.89 -10.36 -23.12
N ASP A 477 2.58 -10.50 -23.36
CA ASP A 477 1.83 -9.60 -24.25
C ASP A 477 1.81 -8.16 -23.72
N LEU A 478 1.59 -7.97 -22.42
CA LEU A 478 1.58 -6.63 -21.83
C LEU A 478 2.98 -6.01 -21.76
N VAL A 479 4.03 -6.81 -21.51
CA VAL A 479 5.42 -6.33 -21.61
C VAL A 479 5.76 -5.93 -23.05
N ALA A 480 5.30 -6.69 -24.04
CA ALA A 480 5.46 -6.35 -25.46
C ALA A 480 4.69 -5.06 -25.85
N ASP A 481 3.58 -4.77 -25.16
CA ASP A 481 2.85 -3.49 -25.26
C ASP A 481 3.58 -2.33 -24.54
N GLY A 482 4.75 -2.57 -23.94
CA GLY A 482 5.56 -1.56 -23.26
C GLY A 482 5.16 -1.30 -21.81
N LEU A 483 4.35 -2.17 -21.19
CA LEU A 483 3.92 -2.01 -19.80
C LEU A 483 4.90 -2.66 -18.81
N VAL A 484 4.93 -2.13 -17.59
CA VAL A 484 5.62 -2.77 -16.48
C VAL A 484 4.65 -3.76 -15.82
N VAL A 485 5.00 -5.04 -15.90
CA VAL A 485 4.17 -6.14 -15.38
C VAL A 485 4.88 -6.84 -14.23
N THR A 486 4.22 -6.89 -13.09
CA THR A 486 4.77 -7.45 -11.86
C THR A 486 3.87 -8.53 -11.28
N ARG A 487 4.36 -9.77 -11.28
CA ARG A 487 3.64 -10.88 -10.66
C ARG A 487 3.53 -10.69 -9.15
N LEU A 488 2.33 -10.91 -8.61
CA LEU A 488 2.03 -10.81 -7.19
C LEU A 488 2.22 -12.15 -6.52
N ILE A 489 3.43 -12.36 -6.02
CA ILE A 489 3.80 -13.52 -5.21
C ILE A 489 3.34 -13.25 -3.77
N PRO A 490 2.73 -14.22 -3.07
CA PRO A 490 2.32 -14.04 -1.67
C PRO A 490 3.48 -13.62 -0.76
N GLY A 491 3.26 -12.60 0.06
CA GLY A 491 4.26 -12.07 1.00
C GLY A 491 4.07 -12.53 2.45
N ASN A 492 5.02 -12.12 3.30
CA ASN A 492 4.99 -12.25 4.76
C ASN A 492 4.96 -10.88 5.42
N ILE A 493 4.45 -10.78 6.65
CA ILE A 493 4.43 -9.52 7.43
C ILE A 493 5.84 -8.94 7.64
N ALA A 494 5.92 -7.71 8.11
CA ALA A 494 7.17 -7.04 8.47
C ALA A 494 7.97 -7.84 9.51
N GLN A 495 9.30 -7.86 9.34
CA GLN A 495 10.23 -8.66 10.14
C GLN A 495 11.49 -7.84 10.43
N LEU A 496 12.11 -8.12 11.58
CA LEU A 496 13.48 -7.66 11.87
C LEU A 496 14.45 -8.34 10.90
N GLY A 497 15.50 -7.63 10.50
CA GLY A 497 16.42 -8.07 9.43
C GLY A 497 17.82 -8.40 9.89
#